data_AF-A0A7V9C175-F1
#
_entry.id   AF-A0A7V9C175-F1
#
_cell.length_a   1.000
_cell.length_b   1.000
_cell.length_c   1.000
_cell.angle_alpha   90.00
_cell.angle_beta   90.00
_cell.angle_gamma   90.00
#
_symmetry.space_group_name_H-M   'P 1'
#
loop_
_entity.id
_entity.type
_entity.pdbx_description
1 polymer ?
#
loop_
_entity_poly.entity_id
_entity_poly.type
_entity_poly.pdbx_seq_one_letter_code
_entity_poly.pdbx_strand_id
1 'polypeptide(L)'
;DWTPLAAASPDTRVVASRWSDGETTLWTLANRGDAYAGPVGELEVEIPAQGIAAFVGSEQVLAAGGGETSFPTRKALRVPAPVARVDVVPDGFVAVEPRAVTAVFRRRETGTYGESPYVEEWKPLPPRLHDFVEVERPAPRGLFAISALDVKTELDLAEARAYAASVGARLPTEDEWQLAAEAGVLDLSGPRVWNWTESEHSDGRTRFAILKGGSDWKAEGSDWYVDGGPQEPSYSLKLLLLGGGLARSPQIGFRLAVDLA
;
A
#
# COMPACT_ATOMS: atom_id res chain seq x y z
N ASP A 1 -21.98 11.50 12.83
CA ASP A 1 -22.34 11.18 14.22
C ASP A 1 -21.74 9.85 14.64
N TRP A 2 -21.24 9.76 15.88
CA TRP A 2 -20.65 8.53 16.43
C TRP A 2 -21.26 8.24 17.81
N THR A 3 -21.79 7.04 17.97
CA THR A 3 -22.34 6.54 19.22
C THR A 3 -21.53 5.32 19.68
N PRO A 4 -20.65 5.47 20.68
CA PRO A 4 -19.92 4.34 21.26
C PRO A 4 -20.87 3.40 22.01
N LEU A 5 -20.60 2.09 21.95
CA LEU A 5 -21.37 1.07 22.68
C LEU A 5 -22.89 1.17 22.47
N ALA A 6 -23.30 1.52 21.24
CA ALA A 6 -24.69 1.73 20.84
C ALA A 6 -25.56 0.46 20.98
N ALA A 7 -24.97 -0.73 20.93
CA ALA A 7 -25.67 -1.99 21.16
C ALA A 7 -24.75 -3.07 21.76
N ALA A 8 -25.35 -4.11 22.32
CA ALA A 8 -24.63 -5.28 22.82
C ALA A 8 -25.49 -6.55 22.67
N SER A 9 -24.84 -7.72 22.64
CA SER A 9 -25.52 -9.01 22.79
C SER A 9 -26.18 -9.11 24.18
N PRO A 10 -27.18 -10.00 24.38
CA PRO A 10 -27.86 -10.16 25.68
C PRO A 10 -26.91 -10.44 26.86
N ASP A 11 -25.79 -11.11 26.61
CA ASP A 11 -24.75 -11.42 27.61
C ASP A 11 -23.60 -10.42 27.61
N THR A 12 -23.68 -9.34 26.83
CA THR A 12 -22.69 -8.27 26.68
C THR A 12 -21.28 -8.71 26.23
N ARG A 13 -21.18 -9.93 25.68
CA ARG A 13 -19.91 -10.44 25.12
C ARG A 13 -19.57 -9.78 23.79
N VAL A 14 -20.58 -9.47 23.00
CA VAL A 14 -20.44 -8.68 21.78
C VAL A 14 -20.93 -7.27 22.06
N VAL A 15 -20.09 -6.27 21.76
CA VAL A 15 -20.43 -4.86 21.86
C VAL A 15 -20.30 -4.20 20.49
N ALA A 16 -21.20 -3.29 20.17
CA ALA A 16 -21.26 -2.59 18.90
C ALA A 16 -21.19 -1.07 19.11
N SER A 17 -20.38 -0.39 18.31
CA SER A 17 -20.43 1.07 18.17
C SER A 17 -21.04 1.41 16.81
N ARG A 18 -21.69 2.56 16.71
CA ARG A 18 -22.37 3.03 15.49
C ARG A 18 -21.76 4.35 15.02
N TRP A 19 -21.55 4.46 13.72
CA TRP A 19 -21.18 5.69 13.02
C TRP A 19 -22.20 5.96 11.93
N SER A 20 -22.52 7.22 11.69
CA SER A 20 -23.35 7.62 10.55
C SER A 20 -22.94 8.97 10.02
N ASP A 21 -22.94 9.13 8.71
CA ASP A 21 -22.80 10.43 8.02
C ASP A 21 -24.15 11.04 7.62
N GLY A 22 -25.26 10.37 7.96
CA GLY A 22 -26.63 10.75 7.58
C GLY A 22 -27.21 9.95 6.42
N GLU A 23 -26.36 9.35 5.58
CA GLU A 23 -26.78 8.52 4.44
C GLU A 23 -26.43 7.04 4.67
N THR A 24 -25.22 6.81 5.17
CA THR A 24 -24.66 5.50 5.48
C THR A 24 -24.56 5.33 6.98
N THR A 25 -24.83 4.11 7.46
CA THR A 25 -24.56 3.71 8.84
C THR A 25 -23.53 2.60 8.85
N LEU A 26 -22.42 2.81 9.56
CA LEU A 26 -21.41 1.80 9.83
C LEU A 26 -21.57 1.32 11.27
N TRP A 27 -21.60 0.00 11.46
CA TRP A 27 -21.46 -0.61 12.77
C TRP A 27 -20.12 -1.35 12.85
N THR A 28 -19.43 -1.23 13.97
CA THR A 28 -18.27 -2.07 14.27
C THR A 28 -18.50 -2.81 15.57
N LEU A 29 -18.25 -4.10 15.56
CA LEU A 29 -18.53 -5.00 16.66
C LEU A 29 -17.23 -5.64 17.14
N ALA A 30 -17.14 -5.86 18.45
CA ALA A 30 -16.06 -6.62 19.08
C ALA A 30 -16.67 -7.71 19.96
N ASN A 31 -16.30 -8.97 19.69
CA ASN A 31 -16.65 -10.12 20.51
C ASN A 31 -15.49 -10.41 21.47
N ARG A 32 -15.80 -10.50 22.76
CA ARG A 32 -14.83 -10.81 23.82
C ARG A 32 -14.92 -12.25 24.34
N GLY A 33 -15.82 -13.06 23.80
CA GLY A 33 -16.07 -14.44 24.23
C GLY A 33 -15.91 -15.46 23.11
N ASP A 34 -16.64 -16.57 23.24
CA ASP A 34 -16.76 -17.61 22.22
C ASP A 34 -17.49 -17.10 20.97
N ALA A 35 -17.49 -17.90 19.90
CA ALA A 35 -18.22 -17.55 18.68
C ALA A 35 -19.70 -17.24 18.99
N TYR A 36 -20.22 -16.18 18.39
CA TYR A 36 -21.56 -15.68 18.66
C TYR A 36 -22.36 -15.57 17.36
N ALA A 37 -23.58 -16.09 17.40
CA ALA A 37 -24.58 -15.95 16.35
C ALA A 37 -25.89 -15.48 16.98
N GLY A 38 -26.40 -14.31 16.57
CA GLY A 38 -27.66 -13.76 17.07
C GLY A 38 -27.72 -12.23 17.09
N PRO A 39 -28.70 -11.66 17.81
CA PRO A 39 -29.01 -10.24 17.72
C PRO A 39 -28.07 -9.36 18.56
N VAL A 40 -27.60 -8.28 17.94
CA VAL A 40 -26.86 -7.18 18.61
C VAL A 40 -27.53 -5.85 18.22
N GLY A 41 -28.44 -5.38 19.06
CA GLY A 41 -29.28 -4.22 18.75
C GLY A 41 -30.25 -4.55 17.60
N GLU A 42 -30.11 -3.85 16.47
CA GLU A 42 -30.91 -4.07 15.26
C GLU A 42 -30.26 -5.01 14.23
N LEU A 43 -29.06 -5.52 14.53
CA LEU A 43 -28.29 -6.39 13.64
C LEU A 43 -28.46 -7.85 14.01
N GLU A 44 -28.55 -8.72 12.99
CA GLU A 44 -28.28 -10.15 13.12
C GLU A 44 -26.82 -10.41 12.77
N VAL A 45 -26.08 -11.02 13.70
CA VAL A 45 -24.62 -11.06 13.66
C VAL A 45 -24.12 -12.48 13.75
N GLU A 46 -23.18 -12.86 12.88
CA GLU A 46 -22.27 -13.99 13.08
C GLU A 46 -20.85 -13.45 13.26
N ILE A 47 -20.25 -13.66 14.44
CA ILE A 47 -18.92 -13.15 14.78
C ILE A 47 -18.07 -14.24 15.46
N PRO A 48 -16.85 -14.53 14.95
CA PRO A 48 -15.97 -15.53 15.55
C PRO A 48 -15.59 -15.22 17.00
N ALA A 49 -15.11 -16.25 17.71
CA ALA A 49 -14.57 -16.09 19.06
C ALA A 49 -13.45 -15.05 19.07
N GLN A 50 -13.50 -14.14 20.05
CA GLN A 50 -12.56 -13.03 20.20
C GLN A 50 -12.38 -12.20 18.92
N GLY A 51 -13.42 -12.17 18.08
CA GLY A 51 -13.40 -11.55 16.76
C GLY A 51 -13.89 -10.11 16.73
N ILE A 52 -13.80 -9.52 15.55
CA ILE A 52 -14.40 -8.25 15.17
C ILE A 52 -15.30 -8.45 13.94
N ALA A 53 -16.32 -7.62 13.80
CA ALA A 53 -17.14 -7.55 12.60
C ALA A 53 -17.46 -6.10 12.24
N ALA A 54 -17.74 -5.85 10.97
CA ALA A 54 -18.24 -4.57 10.50
C ALA A 54 -19.46 -4.76 9.62
N PHE A 55 -20.43 -3.85 9.75
CA PHE A 55 -21.66 -3.83 8.95
C PHE A 55 -21.86 -2.45 8.33
N VAL A 56 -22.32 -2.42 7.07
CA VAL A 56 -22.81 -1.21 6.42
C VAL A 56 -24.34 -1.36 6.28
N GLY A 57 -25.09 -0.51 6.98
CA GLY A 57 -26.51 -0.75 7.23
C GLY A 57 -26.70 -2.06 8.00
N SER A 58 -27.42 -3.01 7.41
CA SER A 58 -27.61 -4.37 7.92
C SER A 58 -26.75 -5.42 7.23
N GLU A 59 -25.91 -5.05 6.24
CA GLU A 59 -25.04 -5.97 5.52
C GLU A 59 -23.73 -6.16 6.26
N GLN A 60 -23.37 -7.42 6.57
CA GLN A 60 -22.07 -7.74 7.14
C GLN A 60 -20.98 -7.68 6.07
N VAL A 61 -20.13 -6.66 6.14
CA VAL A 61 -19.04 -6.45 5.18
C VAL A 61 -17.71 -7.06 5.64
N LEU A 62 -17.59 -7.37 6.93
CA LEU A 62 -16.39 -7.97 7.51
C LEU A 62 -16.71 -8.85 8.73
N ALA A 63 -16.04 -10.00 8.82
CA ALA A 63 -15.92 -10.79 10.03
C ALA A 63 -14.49 -11.31 10.12
N ALA A 64 -13.81 -11.09 11.25
CA ALA A 64 -12.45 -11.58 11.48
C ALA A 64 -12.31 -12.03 12.93
N GLY A 65 -11.43 -13.00 13.19
CA GLY A 65 -11.22 -13.58 14.53
C GLY A 65 -10.71 -15.02 14.43
N GLY A 66 -10.68 -15.74 15.55
CA GLY A 66 -10.23 -17.15 15.55
C GLY A 66 -8.76 -17.37 15.94
N GLY A 67 -8.18 -16.48 16.74
CA GLY A 67 -7.19 -16.84 17.76
C GLY A 67 -5.96 -17.64 17.34
N GLU A 68 -5.29 -17.30 16.24
CA GLU A 68 -3.92 -17.79 16.01
C GLU A 68 -2.92 -16.91 16.78
N THR A 69 -2.56 -17.32 18.00
CA THR A 69 -1.52 -16.65 18.82
C THR A 69 -0.10 -17.15 18.55
N SER A 70 0.08 -18.08 17.60
CA SER A 70 1.40 -18.62 17.25
C SER A 70 2.30 -17.62 16.53
N PHE A 71 1.73 -16.49 16.06
CA PHE A 71 2.41 -15.43 15.28
C PHE A 71 3.56 -15.97 14.40
N PRO A 72 3.25 -16.92 13.48
CA PRO A 72 4.30 -17.56 12.71
C PRO A 72 4.99 -16.52 11.84
N THR A 73 6.30 -16.67 11.65
CA THR A 73 7.03 -15.86 10.69
C THR A 73 6.39 -16.04 9.30
N ARG A 74 6.02 -14.92 8.68
CA ARG A 74 5.44 -14.90 7.34
C ARG A 74 6.38 -14.12 6.44
N LYS A 75 6.65 -14.67 5.26
CA LYS A 75 7.46 -13.98 4.25
C LYS A 75 6.55 -13.00 3.51
N ALA A 76 6.95 -11.73 3.46
CA ALA A 76 6.32 -10.78 2.56
C ALA A 76 6.64 -11.16 1.11
N LEU A 77 5.61 -11.47 0.34
CA LEU A 77 5.71 -11.81 -1.08
C LEU A 77 5.17 -10.66 -1.91
N ARG A 78 5.80 -10.40 -3.05
CA ARG A 78 5.30 -9.44 -4.03
C ARG A 78 3.94 -9.91 -4.53
N VAL A 79 2.94 -9.02 -4.46
CA VAL A 79 1.63 -9.23 -5.06
C VAL A 79 1.81 -9.16 -6.58
N PRO A 80 1.27 -10.12 -7.37
CA PRO A 80 1.36 -10.05 -8.82
C PRO A 80 0.75 -8.75 -9.36
N ALA A 81 1.51 -8.05 -10.19
CA ALA A 81 0.99 -6.89 -10.92
C ALA A 81 -0.09 -7.35 -11.92
N PRO A 82 -1.16 -6.56 -12.13
CA PRO A 82 -2.09 -6.80 -13.23
C PRO A 82 -1.36 -6.70 -14.57
N VAL A 83 -1.96 -7.23 -15.64
CA VAL A 83 -1.41 -7.17 -17.00
C VAL A 83 -2.37 -6.35 -17.87
N ALA A 84 -1.85 -5.36 -18.58
CA ALA A 84 -2.57 -4.46 -19.48
C ALA A 84 -1.90 -4.48 -20.87
N ARG A 85 -2.27 -5.46 -21.71
CA ARG A 85 -1.64 -5.67 -23.02
C ARG A 85 -2.09 -4.69 -24.09
N VAL A 86 -1.15 -4.19 -24.88
CA VAL A 86 -1.39 -3.38 -26.08
C VAL A 86 -0.47 -3.81 -27.22
N ASP A 87 -0.96 -3.71 -28.46
CA ASP A 87 -0.17 -4.03 -29.66
C ASP A 87 0.71 -2.87 -30.13
N VAL A 88 0.38 -1.64 -29.71
CA VAL A 88 1.05 -0.40 -30.10
C VAL A 88 1.25 0.46 -28.86
N VAL A 89 2.41 1.12 -28.77
CA VAL A 89 2.72 2.08 -27.69
C VAL A 89 1.69 3.22 -27.73
N PRO A 90 0.91 3.46 -26.66
CA PRO A 90 -0.09 4.53 -26.64
C PRO A 90 0.54 5.93 -26.69
N ASP A 91 -0.22 6.92 -27.14
CA ASP A 91 0.22 8.31 -27.15
C ASP A 91 0.61 8.79 -25.74
N GLY A 92 1.77 9.44 -25.64
CA GLY A 92 2.32 9.91 -24.36
C GLY A 92 3.01 8.83 -23.52
N PHE A 93 3.06 7.57 -24.01
CA PHE A 93 3.85 6.50 -23.41
C PHE A 93 5.18 6.34 -24.15
N VAL A 94 6.19 5.84 -23.43
CA VAL A 94 7.51 5.56 -23.98
C VAL A 94 7.90 4.12 -23.64
N ALA A 95 8.27 3.34 -24.64
CA ALA A 95 8.79 1.99 -24.47
C ALA A 95 10.21 2.06 -23.88
N VAL A 96 10.50 1.20 -22.91
CA VAL A 96 11.79 1.17 -22.22
C VAL A 96 12.32 -0.26 -22.19
N GLU A 97 13.60 -0.43 -22.50
CA GLU A 97 14.23 -1.75 -22.53
C GLU A 97 14.36 -2.33 -21.12
N PRO A 98 13.80 -3.52 -20.83
CA PRO A 98 13.94 -4.17 -19.54
C PRO A 98 15.38 -4.59 -19.26
N ARG A 99 15.90 -4.23 -18.09
CA ARG A 99 17.16 -4.78 -17.55
C ARG A 99 17.10 -4.89 -16.04
N ALA A 100 18.04 -5.64 -15.47
CA ALA A 100 18.25 -5.65 -14.03
C ALA A 100 18.58 -4.24 -13.52
N VAL A 101 18.14 -3.94 -12.31
CA VAL A 101 18.37 -2.66 -11.64
C VAL A 101 18.81 -2.87 -10.20
N THR A 102 19.54 -1.90 -9.67
CA THR A 102 19.88 -1.83 -8.25
C THR A 102 18.93 -0.85 -7.58
N ALA A 103 18.12 -1.31 -6.64
CA ALA A 103 17.23 -0.48 -5.83
C ALA A 103 17.95 -0.05 -4.55
N VAL A 104 17.84 1.22 -4.19
CA VAL A 104 18.46 1.80 -2.99
C VAL A 104 17.37 2.10 -1.96
N PHE A 105 17.50 1.57 -0.75
CA PHE A 105 16.61 1.86 0.37
C PHE A 105 17.37 2.59 1.45
N ARG A 106 16.76 3.59 2.08
CA ARG A 106 17.16 3.97 3.43
C ARG A 106 16.69 2.88 4.38
N ARG A 107 17.60 2.23 5.09
CA ARG A 107 17.26 1.24 6.11
C ARG A 107 16.36 1.91 7.15
N ARG A 108 15.29 1.22 7.54
CA ARG A 108 14.36 1.59 8.62
C ARG A 108 14.03 0.33 9.41
N GLU A 109 13.39 0.47 10.57
CA GLU A 109 12.95 -0.66 11.41
C GLU A 109 12.09 -1.68 10.63
N THR A 110 11.37 -1.23 9.61
CA THR A 110 10.52 -2.05 8.76
C THR A 110 11.27 -2.89 7.70
N GLY A 111 12.60 -2.78 7.61
CA GLY A 111 13.40 -3.46 6.59
C GLY A 111 13.09 -3.04 5.15
N THR A 112 13.50 -3.86 4.18
CA THR A 112 13.23 -3.66 2.74
C THR A 112 12.01 -4.49 2.29
N TYR A 113 12.20 -5.56 1.52
CA TYR A 113 11.14 -6.41 0.95
C TYR A 113 10.68 -7.57 1.85
N GLY A 114 11.34 -7.77 3.00
CA GLY A 114 11.14 -8.94 3.86
C GLY A 114 12.40 -9.35 4.62
N GLU A 115 13.52 -8.69 4.31
CA GLU A 115 14.77 -8.80 5.05
C GLU A 115 14.94 -7.57 5.94
N SER A 116 15.27 -7.82 7.20
CA SER A 116 15.96 -6.85 8.04
C SER A 116 17.43 -7.24 7.98
N PRO A 117 18.27 -6.54 7.19
CA PRO A 117 19.67 -6.91 7.07
C PRO A 117 20.29 -7.02 8.47
N TYR A 118 20.75 -8.23 8.80
CA TYR A 118 21.30 -8.53 10.11
C TYR A 118 22.52 -7.65 10.38
N VAL A 119 22.63 -7.17 11.63
CA VAL A 119 23.78 -6.41 12.09
C VAL A 119 24.31 -7.14 13.33
N GLU A 120 25.58 -7.56 13.29
CA GLU A 120 26.35 -8.07 14.44
C GLU A 120 26.66 -6.92 15.42
N GLU A 121 25.61 -6.31 16.00
CA GLU A 121 25.73 -5.16 16.91
C GLU A 121 24.58 -5.18 17.93
N TRP A 122 24.91 -5.10 19.22
CA TRP A 122 23.92 -5.00 20.27
C TRP A 122 23.39 -3.56 20.39
N LYS A 123 22.09 -3.38 20.08
CA LYS A 123 21.36 -2.11 19.93
C LYS A 123 21.83 -1.26 18.73
N PRO A 124 21.28 -1.46 17.53
CA PRO A 124 21.56 -0.56 16.41
C PRO A 124 21.08 0.86 16.76
N LEU A 125 22.02 1.74 17.08
CA LEU A 125 21.76 3.15 17.32
C LEU A 125 21.78 3.92 15.98
N PRO A 126 21.17 5.10 15.91
CA PRO A 126 21.51 6.06 14.87
C PRO A 126 23.05 6.18 14.75
N PRO A 127 23.63 6.13 13.54
CA PRO A 127 23.00 6.26 12.22
C PRO A 127 22.59 4.95 11.53
N ARG A 128 22.83 3.76 12.11
CA ARG A 128 22.64 2.46 11.44
C ARG A 128 21.21 2.19 10.95
N LEU A 129 20.22 2.76 11.64
CA LEU A 129 18.80 2.72 11.25
C LEU A 129 18.42 3.74 10.17
N HIS A 130 19.42 4.33 9.51
CA HIS A 130 19.28 5.31 8.43
C HIS A 130 20.33 5.14 7.31
N ASP A 131 21.19 4.13 7.40
CA ASP A 131 22.15 3.82 6.34
C ASP A 131 21.43 3.35 5.07
N PHE A 132 22.05 3.55 3.91
CA PHE A 132 21.50 3.08 2.64
C PHE A 132 21.88 1.63 2.38
N VAL A 133 20.97 0.87 1.78
CA VAL A 133 21.15 -0.53 1.39
C VAL A 133 20.75 -0.68 -0.06
N GLU A 134 21.61 -1.37 -0.82
CA GLU A 134 21.39 -1.72 -2.21
C GLU A 134 20.80 -3.12 -2.31
N VAL A 135 19.80 -3.29 -3.18
CA VAL A 135 19.17 -4.58 -3.45
C VAL A 135 19.10 -4.76 -4.96
N GLU A 136 19.75 -5.82 -5.45
CA GLU A 136 19.68 -6.22 -6.86
C GLU A 136 18.28 -6.74 -7.20
N ARG A 137 17.74 -6.27 -8.34
CA ARG A 137 16.42 -6.62 -8.84
C ARG A 137 16.56 -7.22 -10.24
N PRO A 138 15.92 -8.36 -10.51
CA PRO A 138 15.91 -8.90 -11.86
C PRO A 138 15.17 -7.95 -12.80
N ALA A 139 15.43 -8.08 -14.11
CA ALA A 139 14.69 -7.34 -15.12
C ALA A 139 13.17 -7.59 -14.99
N PRO A 140 12.32 -6.57 -15.23
CA PRO A 140 10.89 -6.76 -15.42
C PRO A 140 10.60 -7.84 -16.46
N ARG A 141 9.49 -8.55 -16.27
CA ARG A 141 9.07 -9.59 -17.21
C ARG A 141 8.31 -8.96 -18.38
N GLY A 142 8.88 -9.08 -19.58
CA GLY A 142 8.25 -8.61 -20.80
C GLY A 142 8.60 -7.15 -21.12
N LEU A 143 8.29 -6.75 -22.34
CA LEU A 143 8.43 -5.37 -22.80
C LEU A 143 7.27 -4.53 -22.24
N PHE A 144 7.56 -3.28 -21.91
CA PHE A 144 6.57 -2.37 -21.36
C PHE A 144 6.75 -0.97 -21.92
N ALA A 145 5.70 -0.17 -21.80
CA ALA A 145 5.76 1.28 -21.98
C ALA A 145 5.13 1.98 -20.78
N ILE A 146 5.60 3.18 -20.47
CA ILE A 146 5.16 3.99 -19.33
C ILE A 146 4.82 5.41 -19.76
N SER A 147 3.83 6.03 -19.12
CA SER A 147 3.44 7.41 -19.39
C SER A 147 4.55 8.40 -19.00
N ALA A 148 4.92 9.26 -19.94
CA ALA A 148 5.91 10.31 -19.72
C ALA A 148 5.42 11.38 -18.73
N LEU A 149 4.11 11.54 -18.55
CA LEU A 149 3.50 12.38 -17.51
C LEU A 149 2.98 11.51 -16.36
N ASP A 150 3.02 12.06 -15.15
CA ASP A 150 2.35 11.50 -13.98
C ASP A 150 0.93 12.07 -13.81
N VAL A 151 0.08 11.28 -13.16
CA VAL A 151 -1.24 11.63 -12.68
C VAL A 151 -1.10 12.06 -11.23
N LYS A 152 -1.35 13.34 -10.95
CA LYS A 152 -1.23 13.94 -9.60
C LYS A 152 -2.61 14.09 -8.99
N THR A 153 -2.95 13.17 -8.10
CA THR A 153 -4.27 13.04 -7.48
C THR A 153 -4.11 12.53 -6.05
N GLU A 154 -5.08 12.76 -5.18
CA GLU A 154 -5.08 12.24 -3.79
C GLU A 154 -5.72 10.84 -3.70
N LEU A 155 -5.38 9.96 -4.63
CA LEU A 155 -5.90 8.58 -4.66
C LEU A 155 -5.02 7.66 -3.82
N ASP A 156 -5.65 6.73 -3.11
CA ASP A 156 -4.92 5.61 -2.53
C ASP A 156 -4.49 4.60 -3.62
N LEU A 157 -3.71 3.59 -3.24
CA LEU A 157 -3.23 2.58 -4.20
C LEU A 157 -4.36 1.83 -4.92
N ALA A 158 -5.46 1.51 -4.23
CA ALA A 158 -6.56 0.76 -4.82
C ALA A 158 -7.34 1.64 -5.83
N GLU A 159 -7.53 2.91 -5.50
CA GLU A 159 -8.17 3.89 -6.36
C GLU A 159 -7.30 4.25 -7.58
N ALA A 160 -5.98 4.41 -7.39
CA ALA A 160 -5.04 4.63 -8.48
C ALA A 160 -5.04 3.46 -9.48
N ARG A 161 -5.11 2.22 -8.98
CA ARG A 161 -5.31 1.02 -9.81
C ARG A 161 -6.64 1.02 -10.54
N ALA A 162 -7.72 1.37 -9.86
CA ALA A 162 -9.05 1.45 -10.47
C ALA A 162 -9.08 2.50 -11.60
N TYR A 163 -8.45 3.65 -11.38
CA TYR A 163 -8.24 4.66 -12.40
C TYR A 163 -7.43 4.11 -13.58
N ALA A 164 -6.27 3.49 -13.33
CA ALA A 164 -5.43 2.93 -14.40
C ALA A 164 -6.18 1.88 -15.23
N ALA A 165 -6.90 0.97 -14.56
CA ALA A 165 -7.72 -0.04 -15.22
C ALA A 165 -8.84 0.58 -16.07
N SER A 166 -9.47 1.65 -15.61
CA SER A 166 -10.54 2.36 -16.35
C SER A 166 -10.06 2.94 -17.69
N VAL A 167 -8.76 3.21 -17.83
CA VAL A 167 -8.13 3.72 -19.06
C VAL A 167 -7.34 2.64 -19.80
N GLY A 168 -7.55 1.37 -19.45
CA GLY A 168 -6.91 0.22 -20.11
C GLY A 168 -5.42 0.07 -19.81
N ALA A 169 -4.96 0.61 -18.67
CA ALA A 169 -3.57 0.56 -18.23
C ALA A 169 -3.44 -0.06 -16.83
N ARG A 170 -2.22 -0.11 -16.31
CA ARG A 170 -1.88 -0.44 -14.92
C ARG A 170 -0.93 0.60 -14.35
N LEU A 171 -0.59 0.50 -13.06
CA LEU A 171 0.56 1.25 -12.55
C LEU A 171 1.86 0.58 -13.02
N PRO A 172 2.99 1.31 -13.15
CA PRO A 172 4.29 0.69 -13.33
C PRO A 172 4.68 -0.07 -12.07
N THR A 173 5.47 -1.11 -12.23
CA THR A 173 6.25 -1.65 -11.11
C THR A 173 7.36 -0.66 -10.71
N GLU A 174 7.94 -0.83 -9.51
CA GLU A 174 9.07 0.02 -9.09
C GLU A 174 10.28 -0.08 -10.03
N ASP A 175 10.48 -1.28 -10.60
CA ASP A 175 11.61 -1.63 -11.44
C ASP A 175 11.42 -0.93 -12.82
N GLU A 176 10.21 -0.99 -13.38
CA GLU A 176 9.82 -0.29 -14.62
C GLU A 176 9.90 1.24 -14.49
N TRP A 177 9.41 1.78 -13.36
CA TRP A 177 9.50 3.21 -13.08
C TRP A 177 10.95 3.67 -13.02
N GLN A 178 11.81 2.91 -12.33
CA GLN A 178 13.24 3.22 -12.22
C GLN A 178 13.92 3.22 -13.58
N LEU A 179 13.68 2.18 -14.40
CA LEU A 179 14.26 2.10 -15.75
C LEU A 179 13.88 3.29 -16.61
N ALA A 180 12.62 3.72 -16.55
CA ALA A 180 12.13 4.85 -17.31
C ALA A 180 12.74 6.19 -16.84
N ALA A 181 12.88 6.35 -15.51
CA ALA A 181 13.55 7.50 -14.95
C ALA A 181 15.03 7.56 -15.34
N GLU A 182 15.75 6.43 -15.28
CA GLU A 182 17.16 6.31 -15.70
C GLU A 182 17.35 6.53 -17.21
N ALA A 183 16.35 6.16 -18.02
CA ALA A 183 16.34 6.44 -19.46
C ALA A 183 16.03 7.91 -19.79
N GLY A 184 15.66 8.74 -18.80
CA GLY A 184 15.34 10.15 -18.99
C GLY A 184 14.03 10.39 -19.74
N VAL A 185 13.12 9.40 -19.78
CA VAL A 185 11.87 9.49 -20.54
C VAL A 185 10.68 10.03 -19.73
N LEU A 186 10.88 10.21 -18.42
CA LEU A 186 9.86 10.80 -17.54
C LEU A 186 9.96 12.32 -17.57
N ASP A 187 8.85 12.99 -17.84
CA ASP A 187 8.71 14.41 -17.61
C ASP A 187 8.67 14.69 -16.10
N LEU A 188 9.65 15.45 -15.64
CA LEU A 188 9.85 15.84 -14.25
C LEU A 188 9.83 17.37 -14.09
N SER A 189 9.28 18.11 -15.06
CA SER A 189 9.26 19.58 -15.10
C SER A 189 8.22 20.23 -14.16
N GLY A 190 7.17 19.49 -13.80
CA GLY A 190 6.14 19.96 -12.88
C GLY A 190 6.40 19.63 -11.40
N PRO A 191 5.46 19.97 -10.49
CA PRO A 191 5.57 19.66 -9.06
C PRO A 191 5.78 18.18 -8.83
N ARG A 192 6.78 17.82 -8.04
CA ARG A 192 7.14 16.42 -7.82
C ARG A 192 6.31 15.82 -6.71
N VAL A 193 5.76 14.64 -6.98
CA VAL A 193 5.08 13.80 -6.00
C VAL A 193 5.65 12.39 -6.08
N TRP A 194 5.58 11.67 -4.96
CA TRP A 194 5.87 10.24 -4.96
C TRP A 194 4.95 9.54 -5.97
N ASN A 195 5.39 8.45 -6.57
CA ASN A 195 4.56 7.67 -7.48
C ASN A 195 4.23 6.32 -6.86
N TRP A 196 2.94 5.99 -6.78
CA TRP A 196 2.49 4.62 -6.54
C TRP A 196 3.05 3.67 -7.60
N THR A 197 3.34 2.44 -7.18
CA THR A 197 3.77 1.37 -8.07
C THR A 197 3.01 0.08 -7.78
N GLU A 198 3.00 -0.85 -8.73
CA GLU A 198 2.47 -2.21 -8.53
C GLU A 198 3.34 -3.08 -7.61
N SER A 199 4.45 -2.56 -7.06
CA SER A 199 5.33 -3.28 -6.13
C SER A 199 4.74 -3.38 -4.72
N GLU A 200 3.48 -3.79 -4.62
CA GLU A 200 2.87 -4.19 -3.36
C GLU A 200 3.45 -5.52 -2.90
N HIS A 201 3.68 -5.65 -1.60
CA HIS A 201 4.07 -6.89 -0.93
C HIS A 201 3.12 -7.17 0.23
N SER A 202 2.82 -8.45 0.44
CA SER A 202 2.00 -8.90 1.57
C SER A 202 2.51 -10.21 2.15
N ASP A 203 2.38 -10.34 3.46
CA ASP A 203 2.60 -11.60 4.21
C ASP A 203 1.27 -12.23 4.67
N GLY A 204 0.14 -11.67 4.21
CA GLY A 204 -1.23 -12.02 4.61
C GLY A 204 -1.76 -11.25 5.84
N ARG A 205 -0.93 -10.46 6.53
CA ARG A 205 -1.33 -9.62 7.68
C ARG A 205 -0.94 -8.16 7.48
N THR A 206 0.29 -7.92 7.08
CA THR A 206 0.83 -6.62 6.74
C THR A 206 0.94 -6.49 5.22
N ARG A 207 0.70 -5.27 4.74
CA ARG A 207 0.84 -4.89 3.33
C ARG A 207 1.70 -3.64 3.25
N PHE A 208 2.52 -3.53 2.22
CA PHE A 208 3.26 -2.32 1.90
C PHE A 208 3.44 -2.19 0.40
N ALA A 209 3.58 -0.98 -0.09
CA ALA A 209 3.96 -0.70 -1.47
C ALA A 209 5.27 0.07 -1.52
N ILE A 210 5.94 -0.01 -2.67
CA ILE A 210 7.12 0.81 -2.93
C ILE A 210 6.73 2.06 -3.71
N LEU A 211 7.18 3.21 -3.21
CA LEU A 211 7.05 4.50 -3.86
C LEU A 211 8.37 4.88 -4.52
N LYS A 212 8.27 5.62 -5.64
CA LYS A 212 9.43 6.11 -6.39
C LYS A 212 9.36 7.61 -6.66
N GLY A 213 10.51 8.22 -6.90
CA GLY A 213 10.65 9.56 -7.46
C GLY A 213 10.78 10.72 -6.47
N GLY A 214 10.42 10.54 -5.19
CA GLY A 214 10.44 11.63 -4.21
C GLY A 214 9.26 12.58 -4.34
N SER A 215 9.21 13.60 -3.49
CA SER A 215 8.20 14.68 -3.53
C SER A 215 8.89 16.03 -3.31
N ASP A 216 8.34 17.14 -3.82
CA ASP A 216 8.90 18.47 -3.50
C ASP A 216 8.81 18.79 -2.01
N TRP A 217 7.79 18.25 -1.34
CA TRP A 217 7.71 18.33 0.11
C TRP A 217 8.80 17.48 0.78
N LYS A 218 9.49 18.08 1.75
CA LYS A 218 10.45 17.42 2.63
C LYS A 218 10.16 17.83 4.07
N ALA A 219 9.82 16.86 4.91
CA ALA A 219 9.65 17.12 6.33
C ALA A 219 11.00 17.43 6.98
N GLU A 220 11.06 18.46 7.81
CA GLU A 220 12.26 18.93 8.52
C GLU A 220 12.15 18.71 10.02
N GLY A 221 13.29 18.72 10.73
CA GLY A 221 13.34 18.69 12.20
C GLY A 221 13.55 17.30 12.81
N SER A 222 13.46 16.21 12.03
CA SER A 222 13.85 14.88 12.49
C SER A 222 14.21 13.94 11.34
N ASP A 223 15.33 13.24 11.49
CA ASP A 223 15.76 12.18 10.56
C ASP A 223 14.84 10.95 10.60
N TRP A 224 13.95 10.87 11.59
CA TRP A 224 12.94 9.82 11.72
C TRP A 224 11.71 10.03 10.84
N TYR A 225 11.52 11.22 10.29
CA TYR A 225 10.44 11.45 9.34
C TYR A 225 10.66 10.67 8.05
N VAL A 226 9.54 10.36 7.39
CA VAL A 226 9.52 9.78 6.05
C VAL A 226 10.36 10.66 5.13
N ASP A 227 11.17 10.02 4.30
CA ASP A 227 12.01 10.70 3.35
C ASP A 227 11.14 11.51 2.37
N GLY A 228 11.59 12.72 2.07
CA GLY A 228 10.97 13.61 1.10
C GLY A 228 12.04 14.31 0.28
N GLY A 229 11.66 15.34 -0.47
CA GLY A 229 12.52 15.92 -1.50
C GLY A 229 12.58 15.04 -2.76
N PRO A 230 13.05 15.60 -3.89
CA PRO A 230 13.39 14.82 -5.07
C PRO A 230 14.37 13.69 -4.74
N GLN A 231 14.14 12.52 -5.30
CA GLN A 231 14.99 11.35 -5.09
C GLN A 231 15.53 10.82 -6.41
N GLU A 232 16.73 10.24 -6.35
CA GLU A 232 17.36 9.57 -7.48
C GLU A 232 16.49 8.41 -8.00
N PRO A 233 16.57 8.05 -9.30
CA PRO A 233 15.80 6.95 -9.87
C PRO A 233 15.89 5.63 -9.10
N SER A 234 17.08 5.33 -8.55
CA SER A 234 17.34 4.10 -7.80
C SER A 234 16.70 4.07 -6.42
N TYR A 235 16.36 5.21 -5.84
CA TYR A 235 15.82 5.29 -4.49
C TYR A 235 14.39 4.74 -4.41
N SER A 236 14.14 3.90 -3.41
CA SER A 236 12.87 3.26 -3.14
C SER A 236 12.42 3.55 -1.72
N LEU A 237 11.18 4.03 -1.57
CA LEU A 237 10.55 4.26 -0.27
C LEU A 237 9.51 3.18 -0.01
N LYS A 238 9.63 2.47 1.11
CA LYS A 238 8.62 1.53 1.58
C LYS A 238 7.53 2.27 2.35
N LEU A 239 6.28 2.15 1.91
CA LEU A 239 5.11 2.69 2.61
C LEU A 239 4.20 1.55 3.09
N LEU A 240 4.01 1.47 4.42
CA LEU A 240 3.04 0.54 5.01
C LEU A 240 1.61 0.95 4.63
N LEU A 241 0.81 0.00 4.17
CA LEU A 241 -0.58 0.24 3.77
C LEU A 241 -1.52 -0.06 4.94
N LEU A 242 -2.17 0.98 5.44
CA LEU A 242 -3.11 0.89 6.57
C LEU A 242 -4.52 0.44 6.15
N GLY A 243 -4.85 0.56 4.85
CA GLY A 243 -6.20 0.30 4.33
C GLY A 243 -7.18 1.45 4.60
N GLY A 244 -8.43 1.29 4.17
CA GLY A 244 -9.52 2.22 4.45
C GLY A 244 -9.32 3.66 3.94
N GLY A 245 -8.59 3.85 2.84
CA GLY A 245 -8.30 5.20 2.30
C GLY A 245 -7.28 6.01 3.10
N LEU A 246 -6.70 5.47 4.18
CA LEU A 246 -5.75 6.20 5.04
C LEU A 246 -4.39 6.47 4.39
N ALA A 247 -4.15 5.94 3.19
CA ALA A 247 -2.92 6.16 2.43
C ALA A 247 -3.03 7.30 1.40
N ARG A 248 -4.19 7.97 1.28
CA ARG A 248 -4.34 9.15 0.41
C ARG A 248 -3.42 10.28 0.87
N SER A 249 -2.76 10.92 -0.09
CA SER A 249 -1.88 12.06 0.19
C SER A 249 -1.72 12.94 -1.05
N PRO A 250 -1.72 14.28 -0.91
CA PRO A 250 -1.39 15.19 -2.00
C PRO A 250 0.05 15.06 -2.49
N GLN A 251 0.90 14.38 -1.72
CA GLN A 251 2.31 14.17 -2.05
C GLN A 251 2.56 12.84 -2.77
N ILE A 252 1.49 12.10 -3.14
CA ILE A 252 1.59 10.82 -3.85
C ILE A 252 0.64 10.81 -5.05
N GLY A 253 1.19 10.76 -6.25
CA GLY A 253 0.49 10.49 -7.51
C GLY A 253 0.90 9.13 -8.07
N PHE A 254 0.84 8.98 -9.39
CA PHE A 254 1.29 7.75 -10.07
C PHE A 254 1.53 7.97 -11.57
N ARG A 255 2.09 6.97 -12.23
CA ARG A 255 2.18 6.90 -13.70
C ARG A 255 1.39 5.70 -14.20
N LEU A 256 1.12 5.68 -15.49
CA LEU A 256 0.48 4.56 -16.15
C LEU A 256 1.54 3.73 -16.87
N ALA A 257 1.33 2.42 -16.93
CA ALA A 257 2.13 1.48 -17.70
C ALA A 257 1.24 0.51 -18.46
N VAL A 258 1.77 -0.02 -19.55
CA VAL A 258 1.16 -1.04 -20.39
C VAL A 258 2.20 -2.10 -20.76
N ASP A 259 1.74 -3.32 -20.97
CA ASP A 259 2.53 -4.46 -21.41
C ASP A 259 2.49 -4.53 -22.94
N LEU A 260 3.65 -4.59 -23.58
CA LEU A 260 3.75 -4.70 -25.04
C LEU A 260 3.71 -6.17 -25.45
N ALA A 261 2.90 -6.47 -26.47
CA ALA A 261 2.71 -7.83 -27.01
C ALA A 261 3.97 -8.42 -27.68
#